data_AF-A0A2N2U1H6-F1
#
_entry.id   AF-A0A2N2U1H6-F1
#
_cell.length_a   1.000
_cell.length_b   1.000
_cell.length_c   1.000
_cell.angle_alpha   90.00
_cell.angle_beta   90.00
_cell.angle_gamma   90.00
#
_symmetry.space_group_name_H-M   'P 1'
#
loop_
_entity.id
_entity.type
_entity.pdbx_description
1 polymer ?
#
loop_
_entity_poly.entity_id
_entity_poly.type
_entity_poly.pdbx_seq_one_letter_code
_entity_poly.pdbx_strand_id
1 'polypeptide(L)'
;MTEADSRARLAQANSERYQALYQQNFVAREMADSRRHEASAATAALAAARANAVGALREIGRAEAELRGIDQLRQSLKLLSPIDGVVTAREAEPGATVVAGQAVLRLVD
;
A
#
# COMPACT_ATOMS: atom_id res chain seq x y z
N MET A 1 -14.61 -3.10 14.03
CA MET A 1 -15.50 -3.76 13.06
C MET A 1 -15.73 -2.77 11.91
N THR A 2 -15.42 -3.13 10.66
CA THR A 2 -15.62 -2.22 9.52
C THR A 2 -17.07 -2.26 9.06
N GLU A 3 -17.51 -1.23 8.33
CA GLU A 3 -18.86 -1.18 7.77
C GLU A 3 -19.16 -2.40 6.88
N ALA A 4 -18.24 -2.76 5.99
CA ALA A 4 -18.39 -3.92 5.11
C ALA A 4 -18.49 -5.24 5.88
N ASP A 5 -17.76 -5.39 6.99
CA ASP A 5 -17.82 -6.58 7.84
C ASP A 5 -19.16 -6.66 8.59
N SER A 6 -19.62 -5.54 9.13
CA SER A 6 -20.93 -5.41 9.77
C SER A 6 -22.07 -5.77 8.80
N ARG A 7 -22.03 -5.20 7.58
CA ARG A 7 -23.03 -5.43 6.53
C ARG A 7 -23.07 -6.89 6.08
N ALA A 8 -21.92 -7.52 5.88
CA ALA A 8 -21.84 -8.93 5.51
C ALA A 8 -22.41 -9.84 6.61
N ARG A 9 -22.07 -9.60 7.88
CA ARG A 9 -22.62 -10.36 9.02
C ARG A 9 -24.13 -10.22 9.12
N LEU A 10 -24.65 -9.00 8.98
CA LEU A 10 -26.09 -8.75 9.03
C LEU A 10 -26.82 -9.47 7.88
N ALA A 11 -26.31 -9.36 6.66
CA ALA A 11 -26.91 -10.00 5.49
C ALA A 11 -26.88 -11.53 5.62
N GLN A 12 -25.80 -12.10 6.15
CA GLN A 12 -25.67 -13.53 6.42
C GLN A 12 -26.68 -14.01 7.45
N ALA A 13 -26.79 -13.33 8.60
CA ALA A 13 -27.77 -13.67 9.64
C ALA A 13 -29.22 -13.56 9.12
N ASN A 14 -29.50 -12.57 8.27
CA ASN A 14 -30.80 -12.44 7.61
C ASN A 14 -31.05 -13.59 6.62
N SER A 15 -30.06 -13.99 5.83
CA SER A 15 -30.18 -15.13 4.91
C SER A 15 -30.51 -16.42 5.66
N GLU A 16 -29.79 -16.71 6.75
CA GLU A 16 -30.02 -17.90 7.58
C GLU A 16 -31.44 -17.92 8.17
N ARG A 17 -31.91 -16.77 8.69
CA ARG A 17 -33.28 -16.63 9.19
C ARG A 17 -34.32 -16.91 8.11
N TYR A 18 -34.16 -16.36 6.90
CA TYR A 18 -35.13 -16.55 5.82
C TYR A 18 -35.11 -17.96 5.24
N GLN A 19 -33.96 -18.63 5.23
CA GLN A 19 -33.87 -20.04 4.87
C GLN A 19 -34.64 -20.92 5.87
N ALA A 20 -34.48 -20.67 7.17
CA ALA A 20 -35.22 -21.39 8.21
C ALA A 20 -36.74 -21.17 8.12
N LEU A 21 -37.18 -19.95 7.79
CA LEU A 21 -38.60 -19.63 7.57
C LEU A 21 -39.15 -20.32 6.33
N TYR A 22 -38.37 -20.41 5.25
CA TYR A 22 -38.77 -21.09 4.03
C TYR A 22 -38.98 -22.59 4.25
N GLN A 23 -38.08 -23.24 5.00
CA GLN A 23 -38.21 -24.66 5.37
C GLN A 23 -39.50 -24.96 6.16
N GLN A 24 -40.01 -23.96 6.89
CA GLN A 24 -41.26 -24.04 7.64
C GLN A 24 -42.47 -23.58 6.81
N ASN A 25 -42.30 -23.30 5.52
CA ASN A 25 -43.32 -22.77 4.61
C ASN A 25 -43.91 -21.40 5.03
N PHE A 26 -43.19 -20.61 5.85
CA PHE A 26 -43.64 -19.29 6.31
C PHE A 26 -43.33 -18.15 5.35
N VAL A 27 -42.46 -18.37 4.36
CA VAL A 27 -42.11 -17.39 3.32
C VAL A 27 -42.03 -18.07 1.96
N ALA A 28 -42.25 -17.30 0.89
CA ALA A 28 -42.02 -17.79 -0.47
C ALA A 28 -40.54 -18.07 -0.72
N ARG A 29 -40.26 -19.04 -1.61
CA ARG A 29 -38.89 -19.41 -2.02
C ARG A 29 -38.10 -18.20 -2.54
N GLU A 30 -38.73 -17.37 -3.37
CA GLU A 30 -38.12 -16.17 -3.94
C GLU A 30 -37.61 -15.20 -2.86
N MET A 31 -38.32 -15.07 -1.74
CA MET A 31 -37.89 -14.23 -0.63
C MET A 31 -36.62 -14.77 0.04
N ALA A 32 -36.50 -16.09 0.20
CA ALA A 32 -35.30 -16.71 0.75
C ALA A 32 -34.11 -16.62 -0.23
N ASP A 33 -34.36 -16.84 -1.52
CA ASP A 33 -33.34 -16.73 -2.57
C ASP A 33 -32.82 -15.29 -2.70
N SER A 34 -33.70 -14.29 -2.63
CA SER A 34 -33.32 -12.87 -2.61
C SER A 34 -32.37 -12.53 -1.44
N ARG A 35 -32.68 -12.99 -0.22
CA ARG A 35 -31.80 -12.80 0.95
C ARG A 35 -30.47 -13.52 0.83
N ARG A 36 -30.46 -14.71 0.21
CA ARG A 36 -29.22 -15.43 -0.09
C ARG A 36 -28.35 -14.67 -1.09
N HIS A 37 -28.94 -14.11 -2.14
CA HIS A 37 -28.21 -13.27 -3.10
C HIS A 37 -27.64 -12.01 -2.44
N GLU A 38 -28.41 -11.36 -1.57
CA GLU A 38 -27.96 -10.19 -0.81
C GLU A 38 -26.75 -10.53 0.10
N ALA A 39 -26.80 -11.66 0.81
CA ALA A 39 -25.68 -12.13 1.63
C ALA A 39 -24.42 -12.45 0.81
N SER A 40 -24.59 -13.08 -0.35
CA SER A 40 -23.50 -13.35 -1.28
C SER A 40 -22.86 -12.06 -1.79
N ALA A 41 -23.68 -11.07 -2.17
CA ALA A 41 -23.20 -9.77 -2.64
C ALA A 41 -22.44 -9.01 -1.53
N ALA A 42 -22.97 -9.00 -0.31
CA ALA A 42 -22.32 -8.35 0.84
C ALA A 42 -20.97 -9.03 1.19
N THR A 43 -20.90 -10.36 1.10
CA THR A 43 -19.66 -11.12 1.31
C THR A 43 -18.60 -10.80 0.25
N ALA A 44 -19.01 -10.71 -1.03
CA ALA A 44 -18.13 -10.30 -2.11
C ALA A 44 -17.61 -8.86 -1.92
N ALA A 45 -18.48 -7.94 -1.49
CA ALA A 45 -18.09 -6.56 -1.17
C ALA A 45 -17.07 -6.50 -0.02
N LEU A 46 -17.24 -7.32 1.03
CA LEU A 46 -16.26 -7.43 2.11
C LEU A 46 -14.91 -7.97 1.62
N ALA A 47 -14.91 -8.99 0.76
CA ALA A 47 -13.68 -9.53 0.18
C ALA A 47 -12.94 -8.48 -0.66
N ALA A 48 -13.67 -7.72 -1.49
CA ALA A 48 -13.11 -6.61 -2.26
C ALA A 48 -12.52 -5.50 -1.36
N ALA A 49 -13.24 -5.10 -0.31
CA ALA A 49 -12.76 -4.10 0.65
C ALA A 49 -11.46 -4.56 1.34
N ARG A 50 -11.38 -5.84 1.73
CA ARG A 50 -10.16 -6.42 2.32
C ARG A 50 -9.00 -6.45 1.32
N ALA A 51 -9.25 -6.84 0.06
CA ALA A 51 -8.24 -6.86 -0.98
C ALA A 51 -7.69 -5.44 -1.26
N ASN A 52 -8.57 -4.44 -1.28
CA ASN A 52 -8.19 -3.04 -1.44
C ASN A 52 -7.32 -2.54 -0.28
N ALA A 53 -7.66 -2.91 0.96
CA ALA A 53 -6.85 -2.56 2.12
C ALA A 53 -5.43 -3.17 2.05
N VAL A 54 -5.32 -4.44 1.64
CA VAL A 54 -4.02 -5.09 1.40
C VAL A 54 -3.25 -4.41 0.26
N GLY A 55 -3.95 -4.03 -0.82
CA GLY A 55 -3.38 -3.25 -1.92
C GLY A 55 -2.81 -1.91 -1.45
N ALA A 56 -3.57 -1.15 -0.66
CA ALA A 56 -3.14 0.13 -0.12
C ALA A 56 -1.90 0.00 0.79
N LEU A 57 -1.84 -1.02 1.64
CA LEU A 57 -0.67 -1.28 2.48
C LEU A 57 0.60 -1.57 1.67
N ARG A 58 0.47 -2.33 0.57
CA ARG A 58 1.60 -2.57 -0.34
C ARG A 58 2.06 -1.29 -1.03
N GLU A 59 1.13 -0.43 -1.42
CA GLU A 59 1.44 0.84 -2.06
C GLU A 59 2.15 1.81 -1.10
N ILE A 60 1.75 1.84 0.17
CA ILE A 60 2.46 2.59 1.21
C ILE A 60 3.91 2.09 1.32
N GLY A 61 4.12 0.77 1.41
CA GLY A 61 5.48 0.21 1.47
C GLY A 61 6.32 0.52 0.23
N ARG A 62 5.70 0.56 -0.96
CA ARG A 62 6.36 0.99 -2.21
C ARG A 62 6.77 2.45 -2.14
N ALA A 63 5.87 3.34 -1.72
CA ALA A 63 6.13 4.76 -1.59
C ALA A 63 7.22 5.08 -0.55
N GLU A 64 7.25 4.35 0.57
CA GLU A 64 8.32 4.48 1.57
C GLU A 64 9.69 4.05 1.03
N ALA A 65 9.73 2.99 0.22
CA ALA A 65 10.97 2.55 -0.44
C ALA A 65 11.46 3.59 -1.46
N GLU A 66 10.53 4.16 -2.22
CA GLU A 66 10.81 5.25 -3.18
C GLU A 66 11.36 6.49 -2.46
N LEU A 67 10.75 6.88 -1.34
CA LEU A 67 11.21 7.99 -0.50
C LEU A 67 12.65 7.75 0.01
N ARG A 68 12.95 6.54 0.51
CA ARG A 68 14.32 6.18 0.93
C ARG A 68 15.34 6.30 -0.21
N GLY A 69 14.96 5.89 -1.42
CA GLY A 69 15.80 6.04 -2.62
C GLY A 69 16.08 7.50 -2.96
N ILE A 70 15.07 8.36 -2.89
CA ILE A 70 15.20 9.81 -3.10
C ILE A 70 16.09 10.43 -2.02
N ASP A 71 15.96 10.01 -0.76
CA ASP A 71 16.79 10.50 0.34
C ASP A 71 18.26 10.13 0.14
N GLN A 72 18.56 8.92 -0.32
CA GLN A 72 19.91 8.49 -0.65
C GLN A 72 20.50 9.31 -1.80
N LEU A 73 19.71 9.57 -2.86
CA LEU A 73 20.12 10.44 -3.96
C LEU A 73 20.39 11.88 -3.49
N ARG A 74 19.58 12.40 -2.56
CA ARG A 74 19.81 13.74 -2.02
C ARG A 74 21.07 13.82 -1.17
N GLN A 75 21.35 12.76 -0.40
CA GLN A 75 22.57 12.67 0.40
C GLN A 75 23.81 12.58 -0.50
N SER A 76 23.75 11.88 -1.63
CA SER A 76 24.89 11.78 -2.56
C SER A 76 25.26 13.10 -3.25
N LEU A 77 24.34 14.08 -3.27
CA LEU A 77 24.65 15.44 -3.74
C LEU A 77 25.59 16.21 -2.79
N LYS A 78 25.74 15.76 -1.55
CA LYS A 78 26.69 16.31 -0.60
C LYS A 78 27.94 15.43 -0.56
N LEU A 79 29.02 15.94 -1.11
CA LEU A 79 30.33 15.28 -1.00
C LEU A 79 30.92 15.57 0.38
N LEU A 80 31.04 14.53 1.20
CA LEU A 80 31.69 14.58 2.51
C LEU A 80 33.06 13.88 2.40
N SER A 81 34.05 14.39 3.12
CA SER A 81 35.37 13.75 3.16
C SER A 81 35.27 12.38 3.86
N PRO A 82 35.78 11.30 3.25
CA PRO A 82 35.83 9.98 3.90
C PRO A 82 37.02 9.82 4.85
N ILE A 83 38.00 10.74 4.78
CA ILE A 83 39.25 10.73 5.55
C ILE A 83 39.50 12.11 6.18
N ASP A 84 40.25 12.13 7.26
CA ASP A 84 40.81 13.36 7.82
C ASP A 84 42.09 13.71 7.05
N GLY A 85 41.96 14.48 5.96
CA GLY A 85 43.06 14.81 5.06
C GLY A 85 42.97 16.21 4.47
N VAL A 86 43.93 16.58 3.64
CA VAL A 86 44.03 17.90 2.99
C VAL A 86 43.60 17.81 1.53
N VAL A 87 42.78 18.77 1.07
CA VAL A 87 42.39 18.90 -0.34
C VAL A 87 43.59 19.43 -1.14
N THR A 88 44.07 18.64 -2.09
CA THR A 88 45.22 19.00 -2.95
C THR A 88 44.83 19.53 -4.31
N ALA A 89 43.65 19.16 -4.82
CA ALA A 89 43.12 19.64 -6.08
C ALA A 89 41.59 19.70 -6.08
N ARG A 90 41.05 20.67 -6.83
CA ARG A 90 39.64 20.79 -7.17
C ARG A 90 39.50 20.70 -8.68
N GLU A 91 38.82 19.67 -9.16
CA GLU A 91 38.68 19.37 -10.59
C GLU A 91 37.35 19.84 -11.17
N ALA A 92 36.36 20.16 -10.33
CA ALA A 92 35.09 20.72 -10.76
C ALA A 92 34.86 22.13 -10.18
N GLU A 93 34.50 23.04 -11.08
CA GLU A 93 34.17 24.43 -10.75
C GLU A 93 32.70 24.59 -10.34
N PRO A 94 32.38 25.59 -9.49
CA PRO A 94 30.99 25.93 -9.18
C PRO A 94 30.16 26.19 -10.45
N GLY A 95 28.98 25.56 -10.53
CA GLY A 95 28.07 25.69 -11.67
C GLY A 95 28.34 24.71 -12.82
N ALA A 96 29.44 23.95 -12.78
CA ALA A 96 29.67 22.85 -13.72
C ALA A 96 28.80 21.63 -13.35
N THR A 97 28.31 20.91 -14.36
CA THR A 97 27.68 19.60 -14.19
C THR A 97 28.75 18.52 -14.21
N VAL A 98 28.60 17.52 -13.34
CA VAL A 98 29.53 16.39 -13.23
C VAL A 98 28.77 15.08 -13.36
N VAL A 99 29.43 14.06 -13.91
CA VAL A 99 28.85 12.71 -14.07
C VAL A 99 29.41 11.75 -13.01
N ALA A 100 28.70 10.65 -12.77
CA ALA A 100 29.19 9.60 -11.88
C ALA A 100 30.56 9.08 -12.33
N GLY A 101 31.49 8.94 -11.39
CA GLY A 101 32.87 8.49 -11.65
C GLY A 101 33.84 9.59 -12.08
N GLN A 102 33.37 10.80 -12.38
CA GLN A 102 34.25 11.94 -12.58
C GLN A 102 34.83 12.40 -11.23
N ALA A 103 36.15 12.61 -11.18
CA ALA A 103 36.80 13.17 -10.00
C ALA A 103 36.40 14.64 -9.83
N VAL A 104 36.10 15.02 -8.58
CA VAL A 104 35.68 16.40 -8.22
C VAL A 104 36.71 17.04 -7.27
N LEU A 105 37.23 16.28 -6.31
CA LEU A 105 38.26 16.69 -5.35
C LEU A 105 39.31 15.59 -5.22
N ARG A 106 40.57 15.96 -4.99
CA ARG A 106 41.63 15.04 -4.56
C ARG A 106 42.06 15.37 -3.13
N LEU A 107 42.22 14.32 -2.34
CA LEU A 107 42.65 14.41 -0.94
C LEU A 107 43.90 13.55 -0.72
N VAL A 108 44.71 13.94 0.24
CA VAL A 108 45.84 13.17 0.77
C VAL A 108 45.82 13.24 2.30
N ASP A 109 46.24 12.16 2.96
CA ASP A 109 46.38 12.08 4.43
C ASP A 109 47.53 12.96 4.93
#